data_AF-A0A3C2DXE4-F1
#
_entry.id   AF-A0A3C2DXE4-F1
#
_cell.length_a   1.000
_cell.length_b   1.000
_cell.length_c   1.000
_cell.angle_alpha   90.00
_cell.angle_beta   90.00
_cell.angle_gamma   90.00
#
_symmetry.space_group_name_H-M   'P 1'
#
loop_
_entity.id
_entity.type
_entity.pdbx_description
1 polymer ?
#
loop_
_entity_poly.entity_id
_entity_poly.type
_entity_poly.pdbx_seq_one_letter_code
_entity_poly.pdbx_strand_id
1 'polypeptide(L)'
;MRSLYHSRPLQAKQVAGVPVSQLATLVERIKKARYGVFVWAAKEIKGAHGELTVQAICEFIKDINETSRFSGFSLGGNDNALGAAQVCTWQSGFPLRTSFATGHPVHDPILYASRRLMESGEADALVWISAFRKNLKPPGESHGLPTIVLGAPGMTFPRKSVPTPEVYIPVAVPGIDHSGHFVRTDSVASLPLRRLRETGLPSTADVLTAIENHIKTGA
;
A
#
# COMPACT_ATOMS: atom_id res chain seq x y z
N MET A 1 -12.75 6.06 23.40
CA MET A 1 -11.80 5.24 24.19
C MET A 1 -10.89 6.09 25.06
N ARG A 2 -10.11 7.03 24.51
CA ARG A 2 -9.24 7.95 25.28
C ARG A 2 -9.93 8.61 26.49
N SER A 3 -11.12 9.18 26.31
CA SER A 3 -11.89 9.79 27.42
C SER A 3 -12.15 8.79 28.56
N LEU A 4 -12.59 7.57 28.26
CA LEU A 4 -12.83 6.53 29.28
C LEU A 4 -11.53 6.09 29.97
N TYR A 5 -10.43 6.02 29.23
CA TYR A 5 -9.12 5.66 29.80
C TYR A 5 -8.68 6.67 30.85
N HIS A 6 -8.85 7.96 30.55
CA HIS A 6 -8.57 9.09 31.44
C HIS A 6 -9.69 9.40 32.45
N SER A 7 -10.68 8.52 32.61
CA SER A 7 -11.82 8.70 33.52
C SER A 7 -12.61 9.99 33.28
N ARG A 8 -12.66 10.48 32.04
CA ARG A 8 -13.43 11.66 31.63
C ARG A 8 -14.86 11.26 31.24
N PRO A 9 -15.88 12.05 31.60
CA PRO A 9 -17.26 11.72 31.30
C PRO A 9 -17.53 11.71 29.79
N LEU A 10 -18.44 10.82 29.36
CA LEU A 10 -18.96 10.77 28.00
C LEU A 10 -20.46 11.06 28.04
N GLN A 11 -20.89 12.10 27.34
CA GLN A 11 -22.29 12.44 27.16
C GLN A 11 -22.93 11.59 26.05
N ALA A 12 -22.78 10.27 26.13
CA ALA A 12 -23.33 9.32 25.17
C ALA A 12 -23.68 7.99 25.86
N LYS A 13 -24.77 7.34 25.44
CA LYS A 13 -25.10 5.97 25.88
C LYS A 13 -24.43 4.90 25.01
N GLN A 14 -24.19 5.22 23.74
CA GLN A 14 -23.55 4.36 22.74
C GLN A 14 -22.69 5.18 21.78
N VAL A 15 -21.65 4.56 21.21
CA VAL A 15 -20.77 5.14 20.19
C VAL A 15 -20.62 4.12 19.06
N ALA A 16 -20.90 4.53 17.82
CA ALA A 16 -20.86 3.65 16.65
C ALA A 16 -21.64 2.32 16.83
N GLY A 17 -22.80 2.39 17.51
CA GLY A 17 -23.63 1.22 17.82
C GLY A 17 -23.15 0.36 19.00
N VAL A 18 -22.05 0.71 19.66
CA VAL A 18 -21.51 -0.02 20.82
C VAL A 18 -21.86 0.70 22.12
N PRO A 19 -22.47 0.02 23.13
CA PRO A 19 -22.76 0.63 24.43
C PRO A 19 -21.50 1.12 25.14
N VAL A 20 -21.57 2.29 25.79
CA VAL A 20 -20.43 2.86 26.53
C VAL A 20 -19.95 1.96 27.67
N SER A 21 -20.84 1.19 28.28
CA SER A 21 -20.47 0.19 29.31
C SER A 21 -19.54 -0.89 28.77
N GLN A 22 -19.76 -1.37 27.54
CA GLN A 22 -18.88 -2.36 26.91
C GLN A 22 -17.50 -1.76 26.60
N LEU A 23 -17.47 -0.50 26.14
CA LEU A 23 -16.21 0.22 25.91
C LEU A 23 -15.43 0.43 27.21
N ALA A 24 -16.12 0.73 28.32
CA ALA A 24 -15.48 0.85 29.64
C ALA A 24 -14.87 -0.48 30.10
N THR A 25 -15.58 -1.60 29.91
CA THR A 25 -15.03 -2.94 30.19
C THR A 25 -13.77 -3.24 29.37
N LEU A 26 -13.75 -2.84 28.09
CA LEU A 26 -12.57 -2.99 27.24
C LEU A 26 -11.39 -2.13 27.75
N VAL A 27 -11.64 -0.89 28.16
CA VAL A 27 -10.62 -0.02 28.76
C VAL A 27 -10.00 -0.63 30.02
N GLU A 28 -10.80 -1.22 30.89
CA GLU A 28 -10.29 -1.87 32.10
C GLU A 28 -9.42 -3.09 31.79
N ARG A 29 -9.76 -3.85 30.73
CA ARG A 29 -8.90 -4.93 30.23
C ARG A 29 -7.58 -4.41 29.68
N ILE A 30 -7.62 -3.29 28.95
CA ILE A 30 -6.43 -2.61 28.42
C ILE A 30 -5.51 -2.15 29.56
N LYS A 31 -6.06 -1.51 30.60
CA LYS A 31 -5.29 -1.05 31.77
C LYS A 31 -4.59 -2.19 32.52
N LYS A 32 -5.20 -3.37 32.57
CA LYS A 32 -4.65 -4.56 33.24
C LYS A 32 -3.63 -5.34 32.41
N ALA A 33 -3.48 -5.02 31.12
CA ALA A 33 -2.53 -5.72 30.25
C ALA A 33 -1.08 -5.30 30.55
N ARG A 34 -0.16 -6.27 30.58
CA ARG A 34 1.29 -6.05 30.74
C ARG A 34 1.96 -5.63 29.44
N TYR A 35 1.49 -6.18 28.33
CA TYR A 35 1.91 -5.84 26.99
C TYR A 35 0.72 -6.02 26.05
N GLY A 36 0.38 -5.00 25.28
CA GLY A 36 -0.73 -5.06 24.33
C GLY A 36 -0.33 -4.63 22.93
N VAL A 37 -1.04 -5.15 21.92
CA VAL A 37 -0.84 -4.77 20.53
C VAL A 37 -2.19 -4.44 19.91
N PHE A 38 -2.32 -3.24 19.35
CA PHE A 38 -3.43 -2.91 18.47
C PHE A 38 -3.04 -3.33 17.05
N VAL A 39 -3.78 -4.28 16.49
CA VAL A 39 -3.60 -4.75 15.13
C VAL A 39 -4.71 -4.17 14.26
N TRP A 40 -4.36 -3.58 13.11
CA TRP A 40 -5.34 -3.08 12.14
C TRP A 40 -4.88 -3.34 10.71
N ALA A 41 -5.80 -3.37 9.76
CA ALA A 41 -5.51 -3.29 8.34
C ALA A 41 -6.10 -1.99 7.82
N ALA A 42 -5.26 -1.04 7.39
CA ALA A 42 -5.74 0.30 7.01
C ALA A 42 -6.80 0.26 5.90
N LYS A 43 -6.68 -0.70 4.97
CA LYS A 43 -7.64 -0.92 3.88
C LYS A 43 -9.05 -1.32 4.37
N GLU A 44 -9.15 -1.93 5.54
CA GLU A 44 -10.44 -2.40 6.10
C GLU A 44 -11.17 -1.32 6.90
N ILE A 45 -10.52 -0.17 7.14
CA ILE A 45 -11.16 0.97 7.81
C ILE A 45 -12.12 1.63 6.81
N LYS A 46 -13.42 1.46 7.07
CA LYS A 46 -14.50 1.98 6.22
C LYS A 46 -14.80 3.44 6.54
N GLY A 47 -15.26 4.18 5.53
CA GLY A 47 -15.68 5.58 5.64
C GLY A 47 -14.63 6.55 5.10
N ALA A 48 -15.01 7.83 5.01
CA ALA A 48 -14.06 8.89 4.71
C ALA A 48 -13.05 9.03 5.86
N HIS A 49 -11.84 9.47 5.52
CA HIS A 49 -10.80 9.80 6.49
C HIS A 49 -10.32 8.66 7.39
N GLY A 50 -10.11 7.46 6.83
CA GLY A 50 -9.58 6.31 7.57
C GLY A 50 -8.24 6.59 8.27
N GLU A 51 -7.43 7.51 7.74
CA GLU A 51 -6.20 8.02 8.35
C GLU A 51 -6.43 8.63 9.74
N LEU A 52 -7.57 9.30 9.98
CA LEU A 52 -7.90 9.86 11.29
C LEU A 52 -8.22 8.76 12.31
N THR A 53 -8.75 7.63 11.86
CA THR A 53 -8.95 6.45 12.73
C THR A 53 -7.60 5.87 13.14
N VAL A 54 -6.66 5.74 12.20
CA VAL A 54 -5.28 5.29 12.51
C VAL A 54 -4.61 6.27 13.46
N GLN A 55 -4.73 7.59 13.23
CA GLN A 55 -4.23 8.61 14.13
C GLN A 55 -4.83 8.46 15.54
N ALA A 56 -6.15 8.27 15.66
CA ALA A 56 -6.80 8.08 16.96
C ALA A 56 -6.31 6.84 17.70
N ILE A 57 -6.01 5.74 16.98
CA ILE A 57 -5.38 4.54 17.55
C ILE A 57 -3.98 4.87 18.05
N CYS A 58 -3.15 5.52 17.24
CA CYS A 58 -1.79 5.92 17.62
C CYS A 58 -1.78 6.85 18.84
N GLU A 59 -2.65 7.85 18.88
CA GLU A 59 -2.79 8.75 20.04
C GLU A 59 -3.25 8.01 21.29
N PHE A 60 -4.15 7.04 21.16
CA PHE A 60 -4.54 6.23 22.31
C PHE A 60 -3.41 5.31 22.80
N ILE A 61 -2.61 4.75 21.87
CA ILE A 61 -1.41 3.99 22.23
C ILE A 61 -0.41 4.88 22.98
N LYS A 62 -0.23 6.14 22.58
CA LYS A 62 0.63 7.10 23.30
C LYS A 62 0.13 7.30 24.73
N ASP A 63 -1.16 7.58 24.92
CA ASP A 63 -1.76 7.73 26.25
C ASP A 63 -1.50 6.51 27.15
N ILE A 64 -1.65 5.29 26.61
CA ILE A 64 -1.45 4.05 27.39
C ILE A 64 0.03 3.85 27.77
N ASN A 65 0.95 4.28 26.90
CA ASN A 65 2.39 4.09 27.13
C ASN A 65 2.98 4.99 28.22
N GLU A 66 2.21 5.96 28.74
CA GLU A 66 2.59 6.73 29.93
C GLU A 66 2.80 5.82 31.15
N THR A 67 2.00 4.76 31.29
CA THR A 67 2.04 3.87 32.47
C THR A 67 2.16 2.38 32.15
N SER A 68 2.00 1.96 30.88
CA SER A 68 2.09 0.56 30.45
C SER A 68 2.86 0.43 29.13
N ARG A 69 2.86 -0.75 28.49
CA ARG A 69 3.50 -0.99 27.19
C ARG A 69 2.51 -1.49 26.15
N PHE A 70 2.29 -0.67 25.14
CA PHE A 70 1.41 -0.98 24.02
C PHE A 70 2.06 -0.60 22.69
N SER A 71 1.86 -1.43 21.68
CA SER A 71 2.38 -1.22 20.33
C SER A 71 1.26 -1.23 19.30
N GLY A 72 1.51 -0.59 18.16
CA GLY A 72 0.65 -0.66 16.99
C GLY A 72 1.24 -1.59 15.94
N PHE A 73 0.40 -2.37 15.27
CA PHE A 73 0.81 -3.26 14.19
C PHE A 73 -0.14 -3.14 12.99
N SER A 74 0.30 -2.40 11.97
CA SER A 74 -0.44 -2.23 10.72
C SER A 74 -0.18 -3.41 9.78
N LEU A 75 -1.22 -4.18 9.48
CA LEU A 75 -1.22 -5.20 8.45
C LEU A 75 -1.28 -4.55 7.07
N GLY A 76 -0.51 -5.10 6.13
CA GLY A 76 -0.46 -4.61 4.75
C GLY A 76 0.83 -4.98 4.04
N GLY A 77 1.13 -4.25 2.95
CA GLY A 77 2.36 -4.46 2.17
C GLY A 77 2.30 -5.62 1.18
N ASN A 78 1.11 -6.10 0.81
CA ASN A 78 0.92 -7.13 -0.21
C ASN A 78 1.69 -6.80 -1.49
N ASP A 79 2.18 -7.84 -2.18
CA ASP A 79 2.96 -7.73 -3.43
C ASP A 79 4.17 -6.79 -3.34
N ASN A 80 4.77 -6.69 -2.15
CA ASN A 80 5.89 -5.81 -1.84
C ASN A 80 5.57 -4.32 -1.99
N ALA A 81 4.30 -3.92 -1.85
CA ALA A 81 3.91 -2.51 -1.88
C ALA A 81 4.68 -1.69 -0.83
N LEU A 82 5.00 -2.31 0.32
CA LEU A 82 5.85 -1.71 1.34
C LEU A 82 7.28 -1.55 0.85
N GLY A 83 7.84 -2.54 0.14
CA GLY A 83 9.15 -2.41 -0.49
C GLY A 83 9.21 -1.30 -1.52
N ALA A 84 8.19 -1.16 -2.37
CA ALA A 84 8.09 -0.05 -3.32
C ALA A 84 8.06 1.31 -2.60
N ALA A 85 7.29 1.43 -1.51
CA ALA A 85 7.24 2.64 -0.71
C ALA A 85 8.59 2.96 -0.03
N GLN A 86 9.27 1.96 0.51
CA GLN A 86 10.61 2.11 1.11
C GLN A 86 11.63 2.57 0.07
N VAL A 87 11.67 1.91 -1.10
CA VAL A 87 12.57 2.26 -2.22
C VAL A 87 12.36 3.71 -2.63
N CYS A 88 11.09 4.09 -2.86
CA CYS A 88 10.73 5.44 -3.21
C CYS A 88 11.20 6.44 -2.14
N THR A 89 11.02 6.11 -0.86
CA THR A 89 11.42 6.95 0.27
C THR A 89 12.92 7.18 0.32
N TRP A 90 13.75 6.13 0.23
CA TRP A 90 15.20 6.34 0.33
C TRP A 90 15.82 6.93 -0.94
N GLN A 91 15.20 6.74 -2.12
CA GLN A 91 15.70 7.32 -3.37
C GLN A 91 15.29 8.78 -3.55
N SER A 92 14.08 9.15 -3.15
CA SER A 92 13.50 10.47 -3.42
C SER A 92 13.33 11.36 -2.20
N GLY A 93 13.43 10.81 -0.99
CA GLY A 93 13.07 11.49 0.27
C GLY A 93 11.58 11.42 0.61
N PHE A 94 10.73 10.87 -0.27
CA PHE A 94 9.27 10.83 -0.13
C PHE A 94 8.69 9.45 -0.41
N PRO A 95 7.53 9.09 0.19
CA PRO A 95 6.87 7.81 -0.09
C PRO A 95 6.23 7.80 -1.49
N LEU A 96 5.43 6.77 -1.79
CA LEU A 96 4.61 6.73 -3.01
C LEU A 96 3.72 7.99 -3.12
N ARG A 97 3.18 8.24 -4.32
CA ARG A 97 2.49 9.50 -4.69
C ARG A 97 3.47 10.68 -4.80
N THR A 98 4.53 10.44 -5.56
CA THR A 98 5.61 11.42 -5.79
C THR A 98 5.79 11.59 -7.29
N SER A 99 5.76 12.84 -7.75
CA SER A 99 5.97 13.23 -9.14
C SER A 99 7.42 13.67 -9.37
N PHE A 100 7.93 13.39 -10.56
CA PHE A 100 9.25 13.84 -11.02
C PHE A 100 9.15 14.83 -12.20
N ALA A 101 7.93 15.31 -12.52
CA ALA A 101 7.68 16.14 -13.71
C ALA A 101 8.46 17.48 -13.70
N THR A 102 8.81 18.00 -12.52
CA THR A 102 9.57 19.26 -12.37
C THR A 102 11.09 19.05 -12.38
N GLY A 103 11.57 17.83 -12.64
CA GLY A 103 12.99 17.48 -12.56
C GLY A 103 13.51 17.22 -11.14
N HIS A 104 12.64 17.28 -10.13
CA HIS A 104 12.92 16.94 -8.73
C HIS A 104 11.67 16.27 -8.13
N PRO A 105 11.79 15.47 -7.06
CA PRO A 105 10.64 14.82 -6.47
C PRO A 105 9.71 15.82 -5.76
N VAL A 106 8.43 15.82 -6.14
CA VAL A 106 7.35 16.57 -5.49
C VAL A 106 6.35 15.57 -4.94
N HIS A 107 6.15 15.58 -3.62
CA HIS A 107 5.23 14.68 -2.95
C HIS A 107 3.91 15.37 -2.60
N ASP A 108 2.81 14.75 -3.02
CA ASP A 108 1.47 15.10 -2.57
C ASP A 108 0.57 13.85 -2.67
N PRO A 109 0.07 13.35 -1.53
CA PRO A 109 -0.69 12.10 -1.49
C PRO A 109 -2.05 12.17 -2.19
N ILE A 110 -2.59 13.38 -2.41
CA ILE A 110 -3.88 13.62 -3.06
C ILE A 110 -3.66 13.94 -4.54
N LEU A 111 -2.80 14.92 -4.85
CA LEU A 111 -2.54 15.37 -6.21
C LEU A 111 -2.00 14.23 -7.08
N TYR A 112 -1.06 13.44 -6.56
CA TYR A 112 -0.45 12.35 -7.32
C TYR A 112 -1.10 10.99 -7.05
N ALA A 113 -2.34 11.00 -6.54
CA ALA A 113 -3.16 9.80 -6.47
C ALA A 113 -3.50 9.29 -7.87
N SER A 114 -2.91 8.16 -8.29
CA SER A 114 -3.13 7.52 -9.58
C SER A 114 -4.60 7.39 -9.96
N ARG A 115 -5.47 6.96 -9.03
CA ARG A 115 -6.93 6.92 -9.25
C ARG A 115 -7.48 8.30 -9.64
N ARG A 116 -7.16 9.34 -8.87
CA ARG A 116 -7.57 10.72 -9.15
C ARG A 116 -7.04 11.19 -10.52
N LEU A 117 -5.77 10.95 -10.81
CA LEU A 117 -5.15 11.33 -12.09
C LEU A 117 -5.85 10.67 -13.29
N MET A 118 -6.25 9.41 -13.16
CA MET A 118 -7.02 8.70 -14.19
C MET A 118 -8.46 9.23 -14.28
N GLU A 119 -9.16 9.37 -13.15
CA GLU A 119 -10.56 9.87 -13.10
C GLU A 119 -10.71 11.32 -13.61
N SER A 120 -9.69 12.15 -13.43
CA SER A 120 -9.65 13.54 -13.89
C SER A 120 -9.18 13.71 -15.34
N GLY A 121 -8.66 12.65 -15.96
CA GLY A 121 -8.06 12.72 -17.30
C GLY A 121 -6.71 13.47 -17.35
N GLU A 122 -6.05 13.69 -16.20
CA GLU A 122 -4.71 14.28 -16.14
C GLU A 122 -3.62 13.32 -16.62
N ALA A 123 -3.85 12.01 -16.52
CA ALA A 123 -2.94 10.99 -17.04
C ALA A 123 -3.16 10.76 -18.54
N ASP A 124 -2.08 10.72 -19.32
CA ASP A 124 -2.06 10.43 -20.75
C ASP A 124 -1.67 8.97 -21.06
N ALA A 125 -0.96 8.30 -20.15
CA ALA A 125 -0.61 6.89 -20.23
C ALA A 125 -0.54 6.22 -18.84
N LEU A 126 -0.68 4.89 -18.81
CA LEU A 126 -0.54 4.08 -17.60
C LEU A 126 0.49 2.96 -17.79
N VAL A 127 1.49 2.91 -16.90
CA VAL A 127 2.35 1.73 -16.71
C VAL A 127 1.86 0.95 -15.49
N TRP A 128 1.26 -0.22 -15.73
CA TRP A 128 0.73 -1.10 -14.69
C TRP A 128 1.68 -2.26 -14.40
N ILE A 129 2.22 -2.30 -13.19
CA ILE A 129 3.16 -3.34 -12.75
C ILE A 129 2.45 -4.28 -11.78
N SER A 130 2.36 -5.56 -12.13
CA SER A 130 1.80 -6.61 -11.27
C SER A 130 2.47 -7.96 -11.53
N ALA A 131 3.68 -8.12 -10.99
CA ALA A 131 4.50 -9.31 -11.19
C ALA A 131 4.08 -10.52 -10.33
N PHE A 132 3.32 -10.32 -9.24
CA PHE A 132 2.93 -11.39 -8.32
C PHE A 132 1.55 -11.99 -8.64
N ARG A 133 0.57 -11.15 -8.97
CA ARG A 133 -0.83 -11.54 -9.07
C ARG A 133 -1.34 -11.47 -10.50
N LYS A 134 -1.70 -12.62 -11.06
CA LYS A 134 -2.33 -12.71 -12.40
C LYS A 134 -3.71 -12.07 -12.45
N ASN A 135 -4.42 -11.97 -11.32
CA ASN A 135 -5.77 -11.40 -11.24
C ASN A 135 -5.79 -9.91 -10.87
N LEU A 136 -4.64 -9.31 -10.54
CA LEU A 136 -4.53 -7.88 -10.28
C LEU A 136 -4.33 -7.14 -11.59
N LYS A 137 -5.44 -6.72 -12.19
CA LYS A 137 -5.50 -6.06 -13.50
C LYS A 137 -5.51 -4.53 -13.36
N PRO A 138 -5.23 -3.80 -14.45
CA PRO A 138 -5.46 -2.35 -14.49
C PRO A 138 -6.88 -2.00 -14.00
N PRO A 139 -7.01 -0.90 -13.23
CA PRO A 139 -8.28 -0.46 -12.67
C PRO A 139 -9.23 0.02 -13.78
N GLY A 140 -10.54 -0.04 -13.54
CA GLY A 140 -11.54 0.36 -14.55
C GLY A 140 -11.45 1.84 -14.93
N GLU A 141 -10.98 2.66 -13.99
CA GLU A 141 -10.68 4.08 -14.16
C GLU A 141 -9.61 4.34 -15.23
N SER A 142 -8.80 3.35 -15.62
CA SER A 142 -7.82 3.47 -16.70
C SER A 142 -8.42 3.23 -18.10
N HIS A 143 -9.73 3.10 -18.22
CA HIS A 143 -10.38 2.84 -19.51
C HIS A 143 -10.17 4.02 -20.47
N GLY A 144 -9.65 3.72 -21.67
CA GLY A 144 -9.32 4.73 -22.69
C GLY A 144 -7.92 5.32 -22.56
N LEU A 145 -7.16 4.99 -21.49
CA LEU A 145 -5.75 5.35 -21.39
C LEU A 145 -4.86 4.31 -22.09
N PRO A 146 -3.91 4.74 -22.93
CA PRO A 146 -2.81 3.90 -23.38
C PRO A 146 -2.14 3.20 -22.19
N THR A 147 -2.28 1.88 -22.13
CA THR A 147 -1.86 1.10 -20.96
C THR A 147 -0.81 0.06 -21.35
N ILE A 148 0.35 0.13 -20.69
CA ILE A 148 1.42 -0.87 -20.74
C ILE A 148 1.34 -1.71 -19.47
N VAL A 149 1.22 -3.04 -19.60
CA VAL A 149 1.19 -3.97 -18.47
C VAL A 149 2.47 -4.77 -18.40
N LEU A 150 3.19 -4.65 -17.28
CA LEU A 150 4.26 -5.56 -16.86
C LEU A 150 3.68 -6.55 -15.84
N GLY A 151 3.22 -7.70 -16.32
CA GLY A 151 2.35 -8.59 -15.55
C GLY A 151 2.91 -9.99 -15.33
N ALA A 152 2.43 -10.65 -14.28
CA ALA A 152 2.72 -12.06 -14.00
C ALA A 152 2.36 -12.95 -15.20
N PRO A 153 3.13 -14.01 -15.51
CA PRO A 153 2.93 -14.81 -16.73
C PRO A 153 1.56 -15.48 -16.76
N GLY A 154 0.87 -15.42 -17.91
CA GLY A 154 -0.49 -15.93 -18.07
C GLY A 154 -1.58 -14.98 -17.55
N MET A 155 -1.29 -13.69 -17.38
CA MET A 155 -2.29 -12.67 -17.14
C MET A 155 -3.22 -12.55 -18.37
N THR A 156 -4.54 -12.73 -18.17
CA THR A 156 -5.57 -12.60 -19.23
C THR A 156 -6.36 -11.29 -19.16
N PHE A 157 -6.85 -10.77 -20.29
CA PHE A 157 -7.58 -9.50 -20.33
C PHE A 157 -8.94 -9.67 -21.05
N PRO A 158 -9.94 -10.24 -20.37
CA PRO A 158 -11.28 -10.37 -20.95
C PRO A 158 -11.93 -8.99 -21.14
N ARG A 159 -12.29 -8.66 -22.39
CA ARG A 159 -12.83 -7.35 -22.81
C ARG A 159 -14.00 -6.81 -21.97
N LYS A 160 -14.76 -7.66 -21.29
CA LYS A 160 -15.97 -7.26 -20.54
C LYS A 160 -15.69 -6.75 -19.12
N SER A 161 -14.53 -7.02 -18.54
CA SER A 161 -14.28 -6.72 -17.12
C SER A 161 -13.05 -5.84 -16.86
N VAL A 162 -12.16 -5.68 -17.85
CA VAL A 162 -10.93 -4.91 -17.70
C VAL A 162 -10.53 -4.22 -19.02
N PRO A 163 -9.95 -3.01 -18.96
CA PRO A 163 -9.33 -2.38 -20.12
C PRO A 163 -8.31 -3.33 -20.76
N THR A 164 -8.38 -3.49 -22.08
CA THR A 164 -7.37 -4.26 -22.82
C THR A 164 -6.11 -3.40 -22.94
N PRO A 165 -4.96 -3.86 -22.45
CA PRO A 165 -3.73 -3.08 -22.55
C PRO A 165 -3.26 -3.02 -24.01
N GLU A 166 -2.61 -1.92 -24.38
CA GLU A 166 -1.97 -1.78 -25.69
C GLU A 166 -0.74 -2.69 -25.79
N VAL A 167 -0.01 -2.81 -24.68
CA VAL A 167 1.18 -3.64 -24.59
C VAL A 167 1.10 -4.48 -23.32
N TYR A 168 1.33 -5.79 -23.46
CA TYR A 168 1.49 -6.70 -22.33
C TYR A 168 2.83 -7.41 -22.45
N ILE A 169 3.69 -7.20 -21.46
CA ILE A 169 4.99 -7.85 -21.34
C ILE A 169 4.92 -8.80 -20.13
N PRO A 170 4.95 -10.13 -20.34
CA PRO A 170 5.03 -11.08 -19.24
C PRO A 170 6.41 -10.96 -18.57
N VAL A 171 6.42 -10.71 -17.27
CA VAL A 171 7.65 -10.60 -16.48
C VAL A 171 7.79 -11.79 -15.54
N ALA A 172 9.03 -12.16 -15.25
CA ALA A 172 9.39 -13.19 -14.29
C ALA A 172 8.85 -12.82 -12.88
N VAL A 173 8.34 -13.81 -12.15
CA VAL A 173 7.78 -13.63 -10.79
C VAL A 173 8.91 -13.60 -9.75
N PRO A 174 9.06 -12.52 -8.96
CA PRO A 174 10.10 -12.45 -7.93
C PRO A 174 9.94 -13.55 -6.87
N GLY A 175 11.03 -14.21 -6.50
CA GLY A 175 11.03 -15.32 -5.54
C GLY A 175 10.53 -16.65 -6.08
N ILE A 176 10.19 -16.72 -7.37
CA ILE A 176 9.91 -17.97 -8.08
C ILE A 176 10.85 -18.08 -9.27
N ASP A 177 10.82 -17.10 -10.18
CA ASP A 177 11.52 -17.13 -11.46
C ASP A 177 12.89 -16.40 -11.42
N HIS A 178 13.05 -15.47 -10.47
CA HIS A 178 14.30 -14.76 -10.20
C HIS A 178 14.45 -14.36 -8.72
N SER A 179 15.67 -14.03 -8.29
CA SER A 179 15.95 -13.54 -6.94
C SER A 179 15.53 -12.08 -6.76
N GLY A 180 15.38 -11.63 -5.52
CA GLY A 180 14.98 -10.26 -5.21
C GLY A 180 14.91 -9.99 -3.72
N HIS A 181 14.24 -8.90 -3.34
CA HIS A 181 14.05 -8.53 -1.95
C HIS A 181 12.59 -8.21 -1.67
N PHE A 182 12.14 -8.53 -0.47
CA PHE A 182 10.80 -8.22 0.01
C PHE A 182 10.88 -7.54 1.37
N VAL A 183 10.15 -6.45 1.58
CA VAL A 183 10.08 -5.84 2.90
C VAL A 183 8.98 -6.54 3.70
N ARG A 184 9.36 -7.11 4.85
CA ARG A 184 8.41 -7.77 5.75
C ARG A 184 7.38 -6.76 6.26
N THR A 185 6.15 -7.20 6.51
CA THR A 185 5.01 -6.35 6.90
C THR A 185 5.29 -5.42 8.08
N ASP A 186 6.16 -5.82 9.02
CA ASP A 186 6.54 -4.98 10.15
C ASP A 186 7.50 -3.83 9.78
N SER A 187 7.93 -3.74 8.52
CA SER A 187 8.90 -2.77 7.99
C SER A 187 10.29 -2.83 8.62
N VAL A 188 10.58 -3.86 9.43
CA VAL A 188 11.86 -3.96 10.17
C VAL A 188 12.92 -4.69 9.35
N ALA A 189 12.51 -5.63 8.50
CA ALA A 189 13.43 -6.50 7.78
C ALA A 189 13.15 -6.52 6.28
N SER A 190 14.23 -6.45 5.50
CA SER A 190 14.25 -6.88 4.10
C SER A 190 14.64 -8.36 4.04
N LEU A 191 13.81 -9.16 3.39
CA LEU A 191 13.98 -10.61 3.26
C LEU A 191 14.48 -10.93 1.85
N PRO A 192 15.58 -11.67 1.71
CA PRO A 192 16.06 -12.11 0.41
C PRO A 192 15.13 -13.19 -0.15
N LEU A 193 14.72 -13.02 -1.41
CA LEU A 193 14.00 -14.01 -2.18
C LEU A 193 14.97 -14.81 -3.02
N ARG A 194 14.76 -16.13 -3.08
CA ARG A 194 15.56 -17.04 -3.91
C ARG A 194 14.83 -17.35 -5.20
N ARG A 195 15.59 -17.56 -6.27
CA ARG A 195 15.09 -18.15 -7.51
C ARG A 195 14.79 -19.63 -7.25
N LEU A 196 13.60 -20.08 -7.60
CA LEU A 196 13.17 -21.48 -7.45
C LEU A 196 13.14 -22.24 -8.79
N ARG A 197 13.02 -21.52 -9.91
CA ARG A 197 13.05 -22.08 -11.27
C ARG A 197 13.51 -21.06 -12.31
N GLU A 198 13.73 -21.55 -13.52
CA GLU A 198 14.09 -20.77 -14.70
C GLU A 198 12.95 -20.75 -15.72
N THR A 199 12.59 -19.57 -16.21
CA THR A 199 11.47 -19.37 -17.15
C THR A 199 11.85 -18.63 -18.44
N GLY A 200 13.10 -18.15 -18.56
CA GLY A 200 13.57 -17.33 -19.68
C GLY A 200 12.91 -15.95 -19.81
N LEU A 201 11.96 -15.63 -18.93
CA LEU A 201 11.28 -14.33 -18.92
C LEU A 201 12.19 -13.27 -18.26
N PRO A 202 12.15 -12.01 -18.74
CA PRO A 202 12.88 -10.92 -18.13
C PRO A 202 12.28 -10.55 -16.77
N SER A 203 13.10 -10.06 -15.85
CA SER A 203 12.58 -9.45 -14.62
C SER A 203 11.88 -8.12 -14.93
N THR A 204 11.05 -7.63 -14.00
CA THR A 204 10.47 -6.28 -14.12
C THR A 204 11.55 -5.20 -14.27
N ALA A 205 12.68 -5.35 -13.59
CA ALA A 205 13.79 -4.41 -13.67
C ALA A 205 14.46 -4.41 -15.05
N ASP A 206 14.64 -5.58 -15.66
CA ASP A 206 15.24 -5.69 -17.00
C ASP A 206 14.37 -4.97 -18.04
N VAL A 207 13.05 -5.17 -17.98
CA VAL A 207 12.11 -4.52 -18.90
C VAL A 207 12.10 -3.01 -18.71
N LEU A 208 12.04 -2.53 -17.45
CA LEU A 208 12.06 -1.09 -17.17
C LEU A 208 13.39 -0.43 -17.61
N THR A 209 14.51 -1.12 -17.43
CA THR A 209 15.83 -0.65 -17.88
C THR A 209 15.89 -0.56 -19.40
N ALA A 210 15.34 -1.55 -20.11
CA ALA A 210 15.28 -1.52 -21.57
C ALA A 210 14.41 -0.36 -22.09
N ILE A 211 13.25 -0.11 -21.44
CA ILE A 211 12.38 1.04 -21.77
C ILE A 211 13.11 2.36 -21.51
N GLU A 212 13.75 2.51 -20.34
CA GLU A 212 14.49 3.72 -19.98
C GLU A 212 15.61 4.01 -20.99
N ASN A 213 16.40 3.01 -21.36
CA ASN A 213 17.47 3.16 -22.35
C ASN A 213 16.92 3.60 -23.70
N HIS A 214 15.79 3.05 -24.14
CA HIS A 214 15.18 3.43 -25.42
C HIS A 214 14.66 4.86 -25.41
N ILE A 215 14.05 5.31 -24.31
CA ILE A 215 13.60 6.69 -24.13
C ILE A 215 14.79 7.65 -24.18
N LYS A 216 15.91 7.31 -23.54
CA LYS A 216 17.12 8.14 -23.51
C LYS A 216 17.81 8.29 -24.88
N THR A 217 17.75 7.26 -25.72
CA THR A 217 18.35 7.28 -27.06
C THR A 217 17.43 7.87 -28.13
N GLY A 218 16.12 7.90 -27.87
CA GLY A 218 15.10 8.40 -28.79
C GLY A 218 14.75 9.89 -28.59
N ALA A 219 15.31 10.53 -27.57
CA ALA A 219 15.26 11.98 -27.33
C ALA A 219 16.54 12.65 -27.84
#